data_AF-A0A1V5PJE3-F1
#
_entry.id   AF-A0A1V5PJE3-F1
#
_cell.length_a   1.000
_cell.length_b   1.000
_cell.length_c   1.000
_cell.angle_alpha   90.00
_cell.angle_beta   90.00
_cell.angle_gamma   90.00
#
_symmetry.space_group_name_H-M   'P 1'
#
loop_
_entity.id
_entity.type
_entity.pdbx_description
1 polymer ?
#
loop_
_entity_poly.entity_id
_entity_poly.type
_entity_poly.pdbx_seq_one_letter_code
_entity_poly.pdbx_strand_id
1 'polypeptide(L)'
;MSNSEGSFEPVKSNEETLIKLEVIDAVDKEIKRLEKLKEEKSKILPRIRVIVRSCLLLARSDGEDITELEKMYNYMFNRYCIKGQTVRKYCRTIKDISLEALKEDIEKYQLDSEFLAGFYNELFHIAFADGEFTKEEDKMMTNLRETFKLPFVVR
;
A
#
# COMPACT_ATOMS: atom_id res chain seq x y z
N MET A 1 -67.98 5.37 19.82
CA MET A 1 -67.35 4.03 19.85
C MET A 1 -66.01 4.13 19.16
N SER A 2 -64.99 3.78 19.91
CA SER A 2 -63.56 3.83 19.61
C SER A 2 -63.20 2.86 18.49
N ASN A 3 -62.37 3.27 17.54
CA ASN A 3 -61.51 2.34 16.79
C ASN A 3 -60.05 2.73 17.04
N SER A 4 -59.36 1.73 17.56
CA SER A 4 -57.96 1.62 17.89
C SER A 4 -57.09 1.37 16.66
N GLU A 5 -55.82 1.74 16.80
CA GLU A 5 -54.62 1.09 16.26
C GLU A 5 -54.42 1.09 14.72
N GLY A 6 -53.23 1.30 14.18
CA GLY A 6 -51.91 1.26 14.79
C GLY A 6 -50.93 2.17 14.06
N SER A 7 -50.04 2.77 14.84
CA SER A 7 -48.81 3.34 14.33
C SER A 7 -47.92 2.20 13.84
N PHE A 8 -47.77 2.07 12.53
CA PHE A 8 -46.68 1.30 11.93
C PHE A 8 -45.37 2.04 12.26
N GLU A 9 -44.56 1.46 13.14
CA GLU A 9 -43.16 1.86 13.26
C GLU A 9 -42.39 1.41 12.02
N PRO A 10 -41.56 2.28 11.41
CA PRO A 10 -40.87 1.94 10.18
C PRO A 10 -39.62 1.07 10.45
N VAL A 11 -39.55 0.00 9.67
CA VAL A 11 -38.42 -0.88 9.32
C VAL A 11 -37.02 -0.29 9.59
N LYS A 12 -36.47 -0.51 10.80
CA LYS A 12 -35.02 -0.37 11.09
C LYS A 12 -34.22 -1.66 10.87
N SER A 13 -34.89 -2.81 10.69
CA SER A 13 -34.24 -4.12 10.69
C SER A 13 -33.54 -4.52 9.39
N ASN A 14 -33.69 -3.74 8.31
CA ASN A 14 -33.10 -4.07 7.01
C ASN A 14 -31.68 -3.48 6.86
N GLU A 15 -31.46 -2.26 7.31
CA GLU A 15 -30.15 -1.59 7.22
C GLU A 15 -29.10 -2.26 8.12
N GLU A 16 -29.45 -2.59 9.37
CA GLU A 16 -28.52 -3.27 10.27
C GLU A 16 -28.12 -4.66 9.76
N THR A 17 -29.07 -5.38 9.14
CA THR A 17 -28.81 -6.68 8.51
C THR A 17 -27.85 -6.53 7.32
N LEU A 18 -28.05 -5.53 6.46
CA LEU A 18 -27.16 -5.25 5.33
C LEU A 18 -25.74 -4.88 5.81
N ILE A 19 -25.63 -4.00 6.80
CA ILE A 19 -24.32 -3.63 7.39
C ILE A 19 -23.61 -4.86 7.95
N LYS A 20 -24.33 -5.77 8.64
CA LYS A 20 -23.74 -7.02 9.15
C LYS A 20 -23.20 -7.89 8.02
N LEU A 21 -23.94 -8.02 6.92
CA LEU A 21 -23.49 -8.80 5.76
C LEU A 21 -22.26 -8.19 5.11
N GLU A 22 -22.20 -6.86 4.96
CA GLU A 22 -21.03 -6.15 4.44
C GLU A 22 -19.79 -6.34 5.33
N VAL A 23 -19.97 -6.25 6.65
CA VAL A 23 -18.88 -6.48 7.61
C VAL A 23 -18.35 -7.91 7.53
N ILE A 24 -19.23 -8.92 7.46
CA ILE A 24 -18.83 -10.32 7.34
C ILE A 24 -18.05 -10.54 6.03
N ASP A 25 -18.56 -10.05 4.90
CA ASP A 25 -17.90 -10.18 3.60
C ASP A 25 -16.52 -9.50 3.59
N ALA A 26 -16.38 -8.32 4.21
CA ALA A 26 -15.10 -7.64 4.34
C ALA A 26 -14.09 -8.44 5.19
N VAL A 27 -14.54 -9.01 6.32
CA VAL A 27 -13.70 -9.85 7.18
C VAL A 27 -13.25 -11.12 6.45
N ASP A 28 -14.16 -11.80 5.74
CA ASP A 28 -13.85 -13.02 4.98
C ASP A 28 -12.84 -12.75 3.86
N LYS A 29 -12.97 -11.61 3.15
CA LYS A 29 -11.99 -11.17 2.16
C LYS A 29 -10.62 -10.93 2.78
N GLU A 30 -10.57 -10.29 3.94
CA GLU A 30 -9.31 -10.01 4.63
C GLU A 30 -8.64 -11.28 5.15
N ILE A 31 -9.40 -12.24 5.68
CA ILE A 31 -8.88 -13.56 6.08
C ILE A 31 -8.24 -14.27 4.88
N LYS A 32 -8.94 -14.35 3.74
CA LYS A 32 -8.40 -14.97 2.51
C LYS A 32 -7.12 -14.28 2.03
N ARG A 33 -7.07 -12.95 2.11
CA ARG A 33 -5.86 -12.17 1.77
C ARG A 33 -4.69 -12.56 2.68
N LEU A 34 -4.93 -12.68 3.99
CA LEU A 34 -3.92 -13.07 4.97
C LEU A 34 -3.46 -14.53 4.80
N GLU A 35 -4.36 -15.44 4.42
CA GLU A 35 -4.02 -16.82 4.07
C GLU A 35 -3.09 -16.87 2.85
N LYS A 36 -3.42 -16.16 1.78
CA LYS A 36 -2.52 -16.03 0.61
C LYS A 36 -1.16 -15.44 1.00
N LEU A 37 -1.16 -14.43 1.88
CA LEU A 37 0.09 -13.82 2.37
C LEU A 37 0.96 -14.84 3.13
N LYS A 38 0.33 -15.70 3.93
CA LYS A 38 1.00 -16.79 4.65
C LYS A 38 1.62 -17.83 3.70
N GLU A 39 0.92 -18.17 2.62
CA GLU A 39 1.44 -19.05 1.56
C GLU A 39 2.67 -18.45 0.87
N GLU A 40 2.64 -17.14 0.62
CA GLU A 40 3.72 -16.40 -0.05
C GLU A 40 4.79 -15.85 0.92
N LYS A 41 4.89 -16.38 2.15
CA LYS A 41 5.76 -15.82 3.21
C LYS A 41 7.21 -15.58 2.80
N SER A 42 7.77 -16.42 1.92
CA SER A 42 9.14 -16.30 1.43
C SER A 42 9.36 -15.07 0.54
N LYS A 43 8.29 -14.57 -0.11
CA LYS A 43 8.30 -13.39 -0.98
C LYS A 43 8.10 -12.08 -0.21
N ILE A 44 7.64 -12.14 1.04
CA ILE A 44 7.32 -10.94 1.83
C ILE A 44 8.54 -10.05 2.02
N LEU A 45 9.65 -10.59 2.55
CA LEU A 45 10.84 -9.78 2.83
C LEU A 45 11.45 -9.15 1.57
N PRO A 46 11.59 -9.87 0.43
CA PRO A 46 11.94 -9.26 -0.85
C PRO A 46 11.04 -8.09 -1.27
N ARG A 47 9.71 -8.27 -1.22
CA ARG A 47 8.75 -7.22 -1.58
C ARG A 47 8.92 -5.99 -0.69
N ILE A 48 9.04 -6.20 0.63
CA ILE A 48 9.27 -5.13 1.60
C ILE A 48 10.57 -4.38 1.33
N ARG A 49 11.63 -5.08 0.93
CA ARG A 49 12.92 -4.48 0.65
C ARG A 49 12.82 -3.50 -0.52
N VAL A 50 12.16 -3.91 -1.60
CA VAL A 50 11.88 -3.03 -2.75
C VAL A 50 10.98 -1.87 -2.36
N ILE A 51 9.97 -2.12 -1.51
CA ILE A 51 9.08 -1.07 -0.99
C ILE A 51 9.87 0.00 -0.25
N VAL A 52 10.58 -0.41 0.80
CA VAL A 52 11.34 0.48 1.67
C VAL A 52 12.40 1.24 0.88
N ARG A 53 13.13 0.58 -0.01
CA ARG A 53 14.15 1.25 -0.82
C ARG A 53 13.55 2.29 -1.77
N SER A 54 12.40 2.00 -2.38
CA SER A 54 11.72 2.95 -3.28
C SER A 54 11.21 4.18 -2.52
N CYS A 55 10.59 3.97 -1.35
CA CYS A 55 10.16 5.09 -0.50
C CYS A 55 11.35 5.92 0.00
N LEU A 56 12.48 5.29 0.38
CA LEU A 56 13.68 6.02 0.79
C LEU A 56 14.34 6.79 -0.36
N LEU A 57 14.18 6.33 -1.61
CA LEU A 57 14.63 7.08 -2.79
C LEU A 57 13.81 8.37 -2.97
N LEU A 58 12.49 8.30 -2.79
CA LEU A 58 11.59 9.45 -2.87
C LEU A 58 11.87 10.48 -1.75
N ALA A 59 11.95 10.02 -0.50
CA ALA A 59 12.25 10.89 0.64
C ALA A 59 13.60 11.63 0.48
N ARG A 60 14.61 10.94 -0.09
CA ARG A 60 15.90 11.57 -0.37
C ARG A 60 15.84 12.62 -1.49
N SER A 61 14.98 12.45 -2.48
CA SER A 61 14.83 13.44 -3.54
C SER A 61 14.14 14.72 -3.08
N ASP A 62 13.26 14.62 -2.08
CA ASP A 62 12.46 15.75 -1.60
C ASP A 62 13.09 16.51 -0.41
N GLY A 63 14.04 15.88 0.29
CA GLY A 63 14.69 16.48 1.46
C GLY A 63 13.81 16.48 2.72
N GLU A 64 12.57 15.98 2.61
CA GLU A 64 11.66 15.73 3.72
C GLU A 64 11.69 14.25 4.13
N ASP A 65 11.82 13.99 5.45
CA ASP A 65 12.14 12.64 5.94
C ASP A 65 11.06 12.05 6.86
N ILE A 66 10.02 12.80 7.27
CA ILE A 66 9.09 12.34 8.34
C ILE A 66 7.71 11.94 7.80
N THR A 67 7.08 12.76 6.96
CA THR A 67 5.69 12.56 6.51
C THR A 67 5.54 11.34 5.59
N GLU A 68 6.48 11.15 4.66
CA GLU A 68 6.47 10.01 3.73
C GLU A 68 6.74 8.68 4.42
N LEU A 69 7.57 8.69 5.48
CA LEU A 69 7.85 7.49 6.26
C LEU A 69 6.62 7.00 7.03
N GLU A 70 5.78 7.91 7.53
CA GLU A 70 4.53 7.53 8.19
C GLU A 70 3.52 6.91 7.20
N LYS A 71 3.39 7.49 6.00
CA LYS A 71 2.58 6.92 4.91
C LYS A 71 3.07 5.52 4.54
N MET A 72 4.39 5.33 4.43
CA MET A 72 4.99 4.00 4.22
C MET A 72 4.68 3.03 5.36
N TYR A 73 4.74 3.45 6.62
CA TYR A 73 4.41 2.58 7.76
C TYR A 73 2.96 2.10 7.72
N ASN A 74 2.02 2.97 7.36
CA ASN A 74 0.61 2.62 7.21
C ASN A 74 0.40 1.65 6.06
N TYR A 75 1.03 1.88 4.90
CA TYR A 75 1.01 0.96 3.77
C TYR A 75 1.53 -0.43 4.17
N MET A 76 2.67 -0.48 4.86
CA MET A 76 3.28 -1.72 5.34
C MET A 76 2.40 -2.47 6.34
N PHE A 77 1.71 -1.75 7.23
CA PHE A 77 0.77 -2.36 8.16
C PHE A 77 -0.45 -2.91 7.43
N ASN A 78 -1.09 -2.13 6.57
CA ASN A 78 -2.29 -2.55 5.84
C ASN A 78 -2.01 -3.74 4.92
N ARG A 79 -0.85 -3.77 4.27
CA ARG A 79 -0.53 -4.80 3.27
C ARG A 79 0.11 -6.05 3.87
N TYR A 80 0.95 -5.90 4.90
CA TYR A 80 1.76 -7.00 5.43
C TYR A 80 1.56 -7.26 6.93
N CYS A 81 0.71 -6.47 7.61
CA CYS A 81 0.53 -6.50 9.06
C CYS A 81 1.83 -6.25 9.84
N ILE A 82 2.74 -5.45 9.27
CA ILE A 82 4.04 -5.13 9.87
C ILE A 82 3.96 -3.78 10.56
N LYS A 83 4.25 -3.79 11.87
CA LYS A 83 4.24 -2.59 12.70
C LYS A 83 5.30 -1.59 12.22
N GLY A 84 4.96 -0.30 12.23
CA GLY A 84 5.86 0.79 11.82
C GLY A 84 7.22 0.76 12.53
N GLN A 85 7.28 0.39 13.82
CA GLN A 85 8.55 0.23 14.55
C GLN A 85 9.50 -0.79 13.90
N THR A 86 8.96 -1.87 13.33
CA THR A 86 9.73 -2.92 12.65
C THR A 86 10.21 -2.40 11.31
N VAL A 87 9.34 -1.70 10.57
CA VAL A 87 9.70 -1.05 9.30
C VAL A 87 10.82 -0.03 9.53
N ARG A 88 10.71 0.83 10.55
CA ARG A 88 11.74 1.81 10.92
C ARG A 88 13.08 1.16 11.24
N LYS A 89 13.08 0.06 12.00
CA LYS A 89 14.31 -0.72 12.24
C LYS A 89 14.89 -1.27 10.94
N TYR A 90 14.04 -1.80 10.06
CA TYR A 90 14.46 -2.34 8.78
C TYR A 90 15.03 -1.27 7.84
N CYS A 91 14.45 -0.07 7.80
CA CYS A 91 14.97 1.07 7.03
C CYS A 91 16.44 1.36 7.35
N ARG A 92 16.80 1.33 8.65
CA ARG A 92 18.19 1.54 9.11
C ARG A 92 19.16 0.44 8.66
N THR A 93 18.67 -0.72 8.22
CA THR A 93 19.51 -1.80 7.68
C THR A 93 19.81 -1.62 6.19
N ILE A 94 19.06 -0.77 5.48
CA ILE A 94 19.25 -0.49 4.06
C ILE A 94 20.35 0.59 3.94
N LYS A 95 21.56 0.17 3.56
CA LYS A 95 22.71 1.08 3.42
C LYS A 95 22.74 1.76 2.06
N ASP A 96 22.60 0.96 1.01
CA ASP A 96 22.58 1.43 -0.37
C ASP A 96 21.13 1.72 -0.79
N ILE A 97 20.88 2.99 -1.07
CA ILE A 97 19.60 3.57 -1.48
C ILE A 97 19.89 4.29 -2.81
N SER A 98 20.10 3.47 -3.84
CA SER A 98 20.32 3.86 -5.23
C SER A 98 19.35 3.10 -6.14
N LEU A 99 19.12 3.63 -7.34
CA LEU A 99 18.31 2.95 -8.36
C LEU A 99 18.97 1.64 -8.80
N GLU A 100 20.29 1.59 -8.90
CA GLU A 100 21.04 0.37 -9.21
C GLU A 100 20.80 -0.73 -8.18
N ALA A 101 20.88 -0.43 -6.88
CA ALA A 101 20.57 -1.41 -5.85
C ALA A 101 19.11 -1.89 -5.92
N LEU A 102 18.18 -1.00 -6.28
CA LEU A 102 16.78 -1.35 -6.48
C LEU A 102 16.59 -2.32 -7.67
N LYS A 103 17.25 -2.06 -8.81
CA LYS A 103 17.29 -2.95 -9.97
C LYS A 103 17.83 -4.33 -9.59
N GLU A 104 18.95 -4.36 -8.86
CA GLU A 104 19.56 -5.60 -8.39
C GLU A 104 18.61 -6.41 -7.49
N ASP A 105 17.89 -5.77 -6.57
CA ASP A 105 16.91 -6.46 -5.74
C ASP A 105 15.76 -7.05 -6.59
N ILE A 106 15.21 -6.27 -7.52
CA ILE A 106 14.12 -6.74 -8.40
C ILE A 106 14.54 -7.98 -9.19
N GLU A 107 15.75 -7.96 -9.77
CA GLU A 107 16.29 -9.07 -10.54
C GLU A 107 16.63 -10.28 -9.66
N LYS A 108 17.33 -10.05 -8.54
CA LYS A 108 17.74 -11.10 -7.60
C LYS A 108 16.56 -11.86 -7.02
N TYR A 109 15.48 -11.15 -6.68
CA TYR A 109 14.31 -11.74 -6.05
C TYR A 109 13.22 -12.14 -7.04
N GLN A 110 13.43 -11.90 -8.35
CA GLN A 110 12.50 -12.24 -9.42
C GLN A 110 11.08 -11.75 -9.11
N LEU A 111 10.96 -10.49 -8.74
CA LEU A 111 9.67 -9.91 -8.37
C LEU A 111 8.73 -9.87 -9.57
N ASP A 112 7.50 -10.31 -9.34
CA ASP A 112 6.49 -10.39 -10.38
C ASP A 112 6.01 -8.99 -10.83
N SER A 113 5.69 -8.86 -12.12
CA SER A 113 5.29 -7.58 -12.71
C SER A 113 3.97 -7.05 -12.16
N GLU A 114 3.06 -7.95 -11.73
CA GLU A 114 1.80 -7.59 -11.09
C GLU A 114 2.05 -6.84 -9.78
N PHE A 115 2.93 -7.38 -8.92
CA PHE A 115 3.37 -6.71 -7.70
C PHE A 115 4.03 -5.36 -7.99
N LEU A 116 4.97 -5.30 -8.95
CA LEU A 116 5.68 -4.06 -9.27
C LEU A 116 4.75 -2.97 -9.80
N ALA A 117 3.79 -3.34 -10.67
CA ALA A 117 2.79 -2.42 -11.19
C ALA A 117 1.86 -1.91 -10.08
N GLY A 118 1.34 -2.82 -9.25
CA GLY A 118 0.50 -2.46 -8.12
C GLY A 118 1.23 -1.54 -7.15
N PHE A 119 2.49 -1.87 -6.82
CA PHE A 119 3.28 -1.05 -5.91
C PHE A 119 3.65 0.32 -6.49
N TYR A 120 3.91 0.43 -7.80
CA TYR A 120 4.16 1.72 -8.43
C TYR A 120 2.96 2.67 -8.30
N ASN A 121 1.74 2.17 -8.46
CA ASN A 121 0.53 2.98 -8.28
C ASN A 121 0.42 3.47 -6.82
N GLU A 122 0.75 2.62 -5.86
CA GLU A 122 0.78 3.02 -4.44
C GLU A 122 1.87 4.05 -4.15
N LEU A 123 3.07 3.89 -4.72
CA LEU A 123 4.14 4.89 -4.65
C LEU A 123 3.70 6.24 -5.20
N PHE A 124 2.99 6.23 -6.33
CA PHE A 124 2.43 7.44 -6.91
C PHE A 124 1.48 8.13 -5.93
N HIS A 125 0.60 7.38 -5.26
CA HIS A 125 -0.28 7.95 -4.23
C HIS A 125 0.47 8.45 -2.99
N ILE A 126 1.57 7.80 -2.60
CA ILE A 126 2.40 8.24 -1.47
C ILE A 126 3.07 9.58 -1.78
N ALA A 127 3.72 9.69 -2.95
CA ALA A 127 4.42 10.90 -3.38
C ALA A 127 3.43 12.03 -3.75
N PHE A 128 2.30 11.71 -4.39
CA PHE A 128 1.29 12.72 -4.75
C PHE A 128 0.34 13.09 -3.61
N ALA A 129 0.54 12.57 -2.39
CA ALA A 129 -0.43 12.76 -1.30
C ALA A 129 -0.62 14.22 -0.90
N ASP A 130 0.34 15.09 -1.21
CA ASP A 130 0.29 16.52 -0.90
C ASP A 130 -0.31 17.34 -2.07
N GLY A 131 -0.77 16.66 -3.13
CA GLY A 131 -1.57 17.21 -4.23
C GLY A 131 -0.77 17.75 -5.42
N GLU A 132 0.56 17.84 -5.30
CA GLU A 132 1.46 18.25 -6.37
C GLU A 132 2.76 17.43 -6.29
N PHE A 133 3.40 17.19 -7.44
CA PHE A 133 4.78 16.67 -7.47
C PHE A 133 5.77 17.82 -7.51
N THR A 134 6.83 17.73 -6.71
CA THR A 134 8.03 18.50 -6.99
C THR A 134 8.71 18.01 -8.28
N LYS A 135 9.56 18.83 -8.89
CA LYS A 135 10.30 18.44 -10.09
C LYS A 135 11.19 17.21 -9.87
N GLU A 136 11.73 17.07 -8.65
CA GLU A 136 12.60 15.96 -8.31
C GLU A 136 11.79 14.67 -8.08
N GLU A 137 10.60 14.76 -7.48
CA GLU A 137 9.69 13.62 -7.35
C GLU A 137 9.18 13.13 -8.71
N ASP A 138 8.77 14.02 -9.63
CA ASP A 138 8.29 13.62 -10.96
C ASP A 138 9.40 12.90 -11.76
N LYS A 139 10.64 13.39 -11.63
CA LYS A 139 11.82 12.74 -12.18
C LYS A 139 12.10 11.38 -11.52
N MET A 140 12.02 11.30 -10.19
CA MET A 140 12.23 10.04 -9.46
C MET A 140 11.15 9.01 -9.79
N MET A 141 9.89 9.41 -9.87
CA MET A 141 8.76 8.56 -10.29
C MET A 141 8.92 8.05 -11.72
N THR A 142 9.50 8.86 -12.62
CA THR A 142 9.87 8.43 -13.97
C THR A 142 10.98 7.37 -13.93
N ASN A 143 12.05 7.60 -13.16
CA ASN A 143 13.14 6.64 -13.01
C ASN A 143 12.69 5.31 -12.37
N LEU A 144 11.79 5.37 -11.40
CA LEU A 144 11.21 4.19 -10.74
C LEU A 144 10.36 3.37 -11.71
N ARG A 145 9.56 4.04 -12.54
CA ARG A 145 8.76 3.39 -13.59
C ARG A 145 9.65 2.60 -14.56
N GLU A 146 10.72 3.23 -15.04
CA GLU A 146 11.69 2.60 -15.94
C GLU A 146 12.39 1.41 -15.26
N THR A 147 12.79 1.60 -13.99
CA THR A 147 13.40 0.54 -13.16
C THR A 147 12.47 -0.66 -12.98
N PHE A 148 11.17 -0.41 -12.82
CA PHE A 148 10.15 -1.46 -12.69
C PHE A 148 9.73 -2.03 -14.05
N LYS A 149 10.28 -1.52 -15.16
CA LYS A 149 9.96 -1.92 -16.54
C LYS A 149 8.45 -1.81 -16.84
N LEU A 150 7.80 -0.78 -16.30
CA LEU A 150 6.37 -0.55 -16.48
C LEU A 150 6.08 0.26 -17.75
N PRO A 151 5.01 -0.05 -18.50
CA PRO A 151 4.69 0.66 -19.73
C PRO A 151 4.39 2.15 -19.46
N PHE A 152 4.86 3.01 -20.37
CA PHE A 152 4.16 4.18 -20.96
C PHE A 152 2.66 4.36 -20.58
N VAL A 153 2.33 5.01 -19.45
CA VAL A 153 1.03 5.61 -19.14
C VAL A 153 1.23 7.06 -19.53
N VAL A 154 0.70 7.39 -20.71
CA VAL A 154 0.61 8.76 -21.22
C VAL A 154 -0.45 9.47 -20.35
N ARG A 155 -0.07 10.59 -19.73
CA ARG A 155 -1.01 11.47 -19.01
C ARG A 155 -1.99 12.09 -19.99
#